data_AF-A0A2D8PTQ6-F1
#
_entry.id   AF-A0A2D8PTQ6-F1
#
_cell.length_a   1.000
_cell.length_b   1.000
_cell.length_c   1.000
_cell.angle_alpha   90.00
_cell.angle_beta   90.00
_cell.angle_gamma   90.00
#
_symmetry.space_group_name_H-M   'P 1'
#
loop_
_entity.id
_entity.type
_entity.pdbx_description
1 polymer ?
#
loop_
_entity_poly.entity_id
_entity_poly.type
_entity_poly.pdbx_seq_one_letter_code
_entity_poly.pdbx_strand_id
1 'polypeptide(L)'
;MCVNSIPSWTKVGVETVGTWIIIFMVKAREGTSTIGEKTIDWSENDTLNVPHWTWASHQAMSDDADLFIATDREVQERLNVAREETA
;
A
#
# COMPACT_ATOMS: atom_id res chain seq x y z
N MET A 1 1.21 -14.37 -9.31
CA MET A 1 1.93 -14.32 -8.02
C MET A 1 3.27 -13.66 -8.28
N CYS A 2 3.29 -12.32 -8.40
CA CYS A 2 4.51 -11.59 -8.70
C CYS A 2 5.06 -11.04 -7.39
N VAL A 3 5.79 -11.89 -6.67
CA VAL A 3 6.71 -11.46 -5.62
C VAL A 3 8.04 -11.30 -6.34
N ASN A 4 8.35 -10.12 -6.87
CA ASN A 4 9.70 -9.83 -7.33
C ASN A 4 10.04 -8.36 -7.06
N SER A 5 10.86 -8.18 -6.03
CA SER A 5 11.90 -7.14 -5.92
C SER A 5 11.47 -5.69 -5.64
N ILE A 6 10.51 -5.48 -4.76
CA ILE A 6 10.39 -4.19 -4.03
C ILE A 6 11.21 -4.35 -2.74
N PRO A 7 12.13 -3.44 -2.39
CA PRO A 7 12.94 -3.56 -1.17
C PRO A 7 12.00 -3.75 0.04
N SER A 8 12.26 -4.80 0.82
CA SER A 8 11.36 -5.39 1.82
C SER A 8 11.11 -4.54 3.08
N TRP A 9 11.38 -3.23 3.02
CA TRP A 9 11.17 -2.29 4.12
C TRP A 9 10.84 -0.94 3.50
N THR A 10 9.55 -0.69 3.32
CA THR A 10 9.10 0.67 3.03
C THR A 10 8.82 1.32 4.38
N LYS A 11 9.68 2.27 4.78
CA LYS A 11 9.35 3.19 5.87
C LYS A 11 8.14 4.01 5.43
N VAL A 12 6.95 3.48 5.72
CA VAL A 12 5.80 4.19 6.27
C VAL A 12 5.87 5.69 5.99
N GLY A 13 5.38 6.07 4.80
CA GLY A 13 5.51 7.40 4.21
C GLY A 13 5.44 7.38 2.68
N VAL A 14 4.60 6.52 2.09
CA VAL A 14 4.37 6.50 0.63
C VAL A 14 3.07 7.19 0.35
N GLU A 15 3.14 8.47 -0.02
CA GLU A 15 2.02 9.24 -0.57
C GLU A 15 2.04 9.04 -2.08
N THR A 16 1.35 8.01 -2.54
CA THR A 16 1.29 7.69 -3.98
C THR A 16 -0.14 7.45 -4.39
N VAL A 17 -0.51 7.97 -5.55
CA VAL A 17 -1.76 7.67 -6.22
C VAL A 17 -1.46 7.04 -7.57
N GLY A 18 -2.12 5.93 -7.88
CA GLY A 18 -1.90 5.16 -9.08
C GLY A 18 -3.20 4.73 -9.75
N THR A 19 -3.10 4.33 -11.01
CA THR A 19 -4.22 3.71 -11.75
C THR A 19 -4.48 2.27 -11.28
N TRP A 20 -3.51 1.66 -10.62
CA TRP A 20 -3.61 0.34 -9.99
C TRP A 20 -4.30 0.39 -8.63
N ILE A 21 -4.80 -0.77 -8.22
CA ILE A 21 -5.25 -0.99 -6.85
C ILE A 21 -4.09 -1.52 -6.01
N ILE A 22 -4.14 -1.30 -4.71
CA ILE A 22 -3.17 -1.85 -3.77
C ILE A 22 -3.89 -2.54 -2.63
N ILE A 23 -3.52 -3.79 -2.37
CA ILE A 23 -3.99 -4.56 -1.21
C ILE A 23 -2.82 -4.73 -0.26
N PHE A 24 -3.01 -4.35 0.99
CA PHE A 24 -2.06 -4.53 2.07
C PHE A 24 -2.53 -5.64 3.00
N MET A 25 -1.60 -6.51 3.40
CA MET A 25 -1.81 -7.49 4.45
C MET A 25 -0.80 -7.25 5.57
N VAL A 26 -1.31 -7.04 6.78
CA VAL A 26 -0.49 -6.75 7.96
C VAL A 26 0.04 -8.08 8.50
N LYS A 27 1.35 -8.27 8.47
CA LYS A 27 1.96 -9.53 8.94
C LYS A 27 2.39 -9.45 10.42
N ALA A 28 2.73 -8.27 10.89
CA ALA A 28 3.18 -8.07 12.26
C ALA A 28 2.90 -6.63 12.70
N ARG A 29 2.32 -6.50 13.91
CA ARG A 29 2.11 -5.25 14.67
C ARG A 29 0.92 -4.40 14.20
N GLU A 30 0.69 -3.31 14.93
CA GLU A 30 -0.42 -2.39 14.79
C GLU A 30 0.02 -1.05 14.17
N GLY A 31 -0.94 -0.37 13.57
CA GLY A 31 -0.74 0.94 12.98
C GLY A 31 -2.02 1.53 12.44
N THR A 32 -1.86 2.64 11.75
CA THR A 32 -2.97 3.43 11.21
C THR A 32 -2.68 3.74 9.74
N SER A 33 -3.68 3.59 8.88
CA SER A 33 -3.60 3.99 7.47
C SER A 33 -4.63 5.05 7.18
N THR A 34 -4.22 6.12 6.49
CA THR A 34 -5.16 7.10 5.92
C THR A 34 -5.32 6.81 4.44
N ILE A 35 -6.53 6.45 4.02
CA ILE A 35 -6.89 6.13 2.64
C ILE A 35 -8.00 7.09 2.21
N GLY A 36 -7.65 8.06 1.36
CA GLY A 36 -8.51 9.19 1.03
C GLY A 36 -8.84 10.00 2.28
N GLU A 37 -10.13 10.08 2.63
CA GLU A 37 -10.62 10.79 3.82
C GLU A 37 -10.79 9.88 5.05
N LYS A 38 -10.50 8.58 4.91
CA LYS A 38 -10.72 7.61 5.98
C LYS A 38 -9.42 7.22 6.64
N THR A 39 -9.41 7.33 7.96
CA THR A 39 -8.37 6.78 8.81
C THR A 39 -8.83 5.43 9.34
N ILE A 40 -8.01 4.40 9.16
CA ILE A 40 -8.29 3.01 9.51
C ILE A 40 -7.16 2.50 10.39
N ASP A 41 -7.49 2.13 11.61
CA ASP A 41 -6.58 1.40 12.50
C ASP A 41 -6.59 -0.08 12.12
N TRP A 42 -5.42 -0.69 12.14
CA TRP A 42 -5.22 -2.07 11.73
C TRP A 42 -4.24 -2.76 12.67
N SER A 43 -4.39 -4.08 12.74
CA SER A 43 -3.60 -4.98 13.58
C SER A 43 -3.15 -6.19 12.77
N GLU A 44 -2.40 -7.09 13.41
CA GLU A 44 -1.87 -8.28 12.75
C GLU A 44 -2.96 -9.10 12.05
N ASN A 45 -2.71 -9.48 10.80
CA ASN A 45 -3.59 -10.23 9.90
C ASN A 45 -4.76 -9.44 9.29
N ASP A 46 -4.85 -8.13 9.54
CA ASP A 46 -5.82 -7.29 8.83
C ASP A 46 -5.44 -7.08 7.36
N THR A 47 -6.45 -6.92 6.51
CA THR A 47 -6.30 -6.64 5.07
C THR A 47 -6.93 -5.30 4.74
N LEU A 48 -6.15 -4.42 4.13
CA LEU A 48 -6.58 -3.10 3.69
C LEU A 48 -6.60 -3.04 2.17
N ASN A 49 -7.57 -2.33 1.62
CA ASN A 49 -7.66 -2.08 0.19
C ASN A 49 -7.57 -0.57 -0.07
N VAL A 50 -6.63 -0.18 -0.93
CA VAL A 50 -6.53 1.15 -1.51
C VAL A 50 -7.12 1.09 -2.93
N PRO A 51 -8.29 1.70 -3.14
CA PRO A 51 -8.89 1.81 -4.47
C PRO A 51 -7.99 2.59 -5.42
N HIS A 52 -8.26 2.45 -6.72
CA HIS A 52 -7.59 3.24 -7.73
C HIS A 52 -7.72 4.75 -7.46
N TRP A 53 -6.75 5.53 -7.92
CA TRP A 53 -6.77 7.00 -7.84
C TRP A 53 -7.04 7.57 -6.43
N THR A 54 -6.63 6.84 -5.39
CA THR A 54 -6.83 7.23 -3.99
C THR A 54 -5.49 7.42 -3.31
N TRP A 55 -5.29 8.58 -2.68
CA TRP A 55 -4.14 8.82 -1.83
C TRP A 55 -4.17 7.89 -0.63
N ALA A 56 -3.07 7.20 -0.38
CA ALA A 56 -2.89 6.41 0.82
C ALA A 56 -1.62 6.85 1.54
N SER A 57 -1.67 6.89 2.86
CA SER A 57 -0.51 7.00 3.73
C SER A 57 -0.65 5.99 4.86
N HIS A 58 0.48 5.47 5.32
CA HIS A 58 0.52 4.44 6.34
C HIS A 58 1.43 4.94 7.45
N GLN A 59 1.05 4.73 8.71
CA GLN A 59 1.80 5.04 9.92
C GLN A 59 1.86 3.82 10.85
N ALA A 60 3.05 3.31 11.16
CA ALA A 60 3.23 2.28 12.18
C ALA A 60 3.19 2.93 13.57
N MET A 61 2.51 2.28 14.54
CA MET A 61 2.49 2.75 15.93
C MET A 61 3.74 2.36 16.72
N SER A 62 4.52 1.39 16.24
CA SER A 62 5.81 0.96 16.81
C SER A 62 6.93 1.08 15.78
N ASP A 63 8.18 0.93 16.22
CA ASP A 63 9.39 1.19 15.43
C ASP A 63 9.44 0.49 14.06
N ASP A 64 8.82 -0.70 13.93
CA ASP A 64 8.75 -1.46 12.68
C ASP A 64 7.32 -1.99 12.47
N ALA A 65 6.85 -2.09 11.23
CA ALA A 65 5.65 -2.84 10.86
C ALA A 65 5.86 -3.48 9.48
N ASP A 66 5.53 -4.76 9.35
CA ASP A 66 5.70 -5.50 8.10
C ASP A 66 4.38 -5.55 7.34
N LEU A 67 4.33 -4.86 6.20
CA LEU A 67 3.20 -4.86 5.27
C LEU A 67 3.54 -5.66 4.02
N PHE A 68 2.73 -6.68 3.73
CA PHE A 68 2.77 -7.33 2.43
C PHE A 68 1.87 -6.58 1.44
N ILE A 69 2.37 -6.36 0.23
CA ILE A 69 1.68 -5.58 -0.79
C ILE A 69 1.40 -6.45 -2.01
N ALA A 70 0.15 -6.45 -2.46
CA ALA A 70 -0.27 -7.01 -3.74
C ALA A 70 -0.91 -5.92 -4.61
N THR A 71 -0.49 -5.85 -5.88
CA THR A 71 -1.00 -4.85 -6.84
C THR A 71 -1.03 -5.43 -8.26
N ASP A 72 -1.94 -4.91 -9.09
CA ASP A 72 -2.03 -5.17 -10.52
C ASP A 72 -1.18 -4.21 -11.38
N ARG A 73 -0.33 -3.37 -10.75
CA ARG A 73 0.57 -2.41 -11.42
C ARG A 73 1.28 -2.98 -12.65
N GLU A 74 1.91 -4.14 -12.52
CA GLU A 74 2.63 -4.80 -13.62
C GLU A 74 1.74 -5.06 -14.85
N VAL A 75 0.46 -5.40 -14.65
CA VAL A 75 -0.49 -5.58 -15.75
C VAL A 75 -0.79 -4.24 -16.41
N GLN A 76 -0.96 -3.18 -15.62
CA GLN A 76 -1.24 -1.84 -16.14
C GLN A 76 -0.06 -1.23 -16.90
N GLU A 77 1.16 -1.48 -16.44
CA GLU A 77 2.39 -1.06 -17.13
C GLU A 77 2.50 -1.75 -18.50
N ARG A 78 2.24 -3.06 -18.57
CA ARG A 78 2.25 -3.83 -19.83
C ARG A 78 1.17 -3.40 -20.82
N LEU A 79 0.03 -2.92 -20.33
CA LEU A 79 -1.04 -2.38 -21.15
C LEU A 79 -0.80 -0.91 -21.55
N ASN A 80 0.30 -0.29 -21.09
CA ASN A 80 0.63 1.11 -21.33
C ASN A 80 -0.48 2.08 -20.89
N VAL A 81 -1.17 1.75 -19.79
CA VAL A 81 -2.22 2.57 -19.16
C VAL A 81 -1.85 3.02 -17.74
N ALA A 82 -0.71 2.58 -17.21
CA ALA A 82 -0.25 2.95 -15.88
C ALA A 82 0.03 4.46 -15.79
N ARG A 83 -0.62 5.12 -14.84
CA ARG A 83 -0.34 6.49 -14.40
C ARG A 83 -0.15 6.51 -12.89
N GLU A 84 0.84 7.28 -12.45
CA GLU A 84 1.24 7.49 -11.05
C GLU A 84 1.39 8.99 -10.79
N GLU A 85 1.01 9.46 -9.60
CA GLU A 85 1.43 10.75 -9.06
C GLU A 85 2.01 10.55 -7.66
N THR A 86 3.10 11.27 -7.38
CA THR A 86 3.79 11.28 -6.09
C THR A 86 3.82 12.73 -5.61
N ALA A 87 3.50 12.96 -4.33
CA ALA A 87 3.56 14.29 -3.72
C ALA A 87 4.99 14.71 -3.35
#